data_AF-A0AAD7FJ19-F1
#
_entry.id   AF-A0AAD7FJ19-F1
#
_cell.length_a   1.000
_cell.length_b   1.000
_cell.length_c   1.000
_cell.angle_alpha   90.00
_cell.angle_beta   90.00
_cell.angle_gamma   90.00
#
_symmetry.space_group_name_H-M   'P 1'
#
loop_
_entity.id
_entity.type
_entity.pdbx_description
1 polymer ?
#
loop_
_entity_poly.entity_id
_entity_poly.type
_entity_poly.pdbx_seq_one_letter_code
_entity_poly.pdbx_strand_id
1 'polypeptide(L)'
;MKDGWRRTISSAIALLFRRLSFTVLLILRTAFVTLPIFLFWYIYDYAYGYWMLQFPPESGLFGPAWPPSRTRLVILMAVIPAWGASMAVGMVLWSLFKYLFARGMRRRPGGEDYEAAIPRENTRESTLRVHRLCSRSLGCSYLVFGCFSICVAMAISGVYMYKTYELPGDHRYRPDVVAALEAPRPTGYYNGTKVFIAVLFNNNIDILPHWIEEFTKVIHYLGTANVFISVVESNSWDGTAEMLDEWKGTLDGMGVAHLIHTRDHVVPRPSDRDRIDFLSAARNLALAPLVEKGGYDVVLFSNDILIKAESVVELLKTNNGEWDMVCGLDVGRWGLYDVWVVRDRLGRLVSSLWPYFLEDAGIQAVMEDEPAPVFTCWNGIVAFRADPVLPIHLRKPGRLSTSPLPRPLSNTHPAYPQPASLTPALTPPLAFRPSTAKECISSESFNFPYDLRRQFDMQRIFLNPRVINAYEWRYFVWYKYITRHWVVVWWMKNVEVGNGMQFAKMVIGDAKRVWTWDGGECHPWI
;
A
#
# COMPACT_ATOMS: atom_id res chain seq x y z
N MET A 1 -15.03 -71.59 45.94
CA MET A 1 -13.93 -71.15 45.04
C MET A 1 -14.39 -70.32 43.83
N LYS A 2 -15.55 -70.57 43.20
CA LYS A 2 -16.01 -69.82 42.01
C LYS A 2 -16.36 -68.34 42.26
N ASP A 3 -16.83 -67.99 43.46
CA ASP A 3 -17.22 -66.60 43.78
C ASP A 3 -16.05 -65.66 44.10
N GLY A 4 -14.94 -66.20 44.63
CA GLY A 4 -13.72 -65.42 44.87
C GLY A 4 -13.10 -64.95 43.55
N TRP A 5 -13.04 -65.84 42.55
CA TRP A 5 -12.47 -65.54 41.23
C TRP A 5 -13.26 -64.47 40.45
N ARG A 6 -14.61 -64.50 40.53
CA ARG A 6 -15.48 -63.48 39.90
C ARG A 6 -15.33 -62.10 40.55
N ARG A 7 -15.17 -62.02 41.87
CA ARG A 7 -14.93 -60.74 42.58
C ARG A 7 -13.56 -60.15 42.24
N THR A 8 -12.52 -60.97 42.12
CA THR A 8 -11.17 -60.50 41.75
C THR A 8 -11.12 -60.00 40.30
N ILE A 9 -11.79 -60.69 39.36
CA ILE A 9 -11.90 -60.24 37.96
C ILE A 9 -12.69 -58.94 37.86
N SER A 10 -13.84 -58.83 38.53
CA SER A 10 -14.64 -57.60 38.52
C SER A 10 -13.88 -56.41 39.11
N SER A 11 -13.09 -56.65 40.17
CA SER A 11 -12.22 -55.63 40.79
C SER A 11 -11.07 -55.22 39.88
N ALA A 12 -10.45 -56.17 39.18
CA ALA A 12 -9.37 -55.92 38.22
C ALA A 12 -9.87 -55.15 36.98
N ILE A 13 -11.04 -55.50 36.46
CA ILE A 13 -11.72 -54.79 35.37
C ILE A 13 -12.07 -53.36 35.81
N ALA A 14 -12.62 -53.17 37.01
CA ALA A 14 -12.92 -51.83 37.53
C ALA A 14 -11.66 -50.96 37.74
N LEU A 15 -10.54 -51.56 38.15
CA LEU A 15 -9.26 -50.87 38.29
C LEU A 15 -8.66 -50.49 36.92
N LEU A 16 -8.79 -51.38 35.92
CA LEU A 16 -8.44 -51.13 34.52
C LEU A 16 -9.27 -49.98 33.95
N PHE A 17 -10.60 -50.00 34.12
CA PHE A 17 -11.49 -48.91 33.69
C PHE A 17 -11.15 -47.59 34.39
N ARG A 18 -10.80 -47.59 35.68
CA ARG A 18 -10.36 -46.37 36.39
C ARG A 18 -9.03 -45.84 35.87
N ARG A 19 -8.04 -46.70 35.62
CA ARG A 19 -6.76 -46.30 35.05
C ARG A 19 -6.93 -45.79 33.61
N LEU A 20 -7.71 -46.48 32.79
CA LEU A 20 -8.02 -46.06 31.43
C LEU A 20 -8.76 -44.71 31.42
N SER A 21 -9.75 -44.52 32.29
CA SER A 21 -10.48 -43.27 32.43
C SER A 21 -9.59 -42.12 32.92
N PHE A 22 -8.68 -42.38 33.85
CA PHE A 22 -7.71 -41.39 34.32
C PHE A 22 -6.73 -40.99 33.20
N THR A 23 -6.20 -41.96 32.44
CA THR A 23 -5.34 -41.69 31.29
C THR A 23 -6.07 -40.92 30.19
N VAL A 24 -7.31 -41.28 29.88
CA VAL A 24 -8.16 -40.56 28.91
C VAL A 24 -8.45 -39.14 29.39
N LEU A 25 -8.78 -38.93 30.67
CA LEU A 25 -9.01 -37.59 31.23
C LEU A 25 -7.72 -36.76 31.25
N LEU A 26 -6.56 -37.38 31.50
CA LEU A 26 -5.26 -36.72 31.43
C LEU A 26 -4.93 -36.30 30.00
N ILE A 27 -5.14 -37.18 29.00
CA ILE A 27 -4.97 -36.89 27.58
C ILE A 27 -5.93 -35.78 27.11
N LEU A 28 -7.19 -35.82 27.53
CA LEU A 28 -8.16 -34.78 27.19
C LEU A 28 -7.79 -33.44 27.85
N ARG A 29 -7.22 -33.45 29.06
CA ARG A 29 -6.77 -32.26 29.77
C ARG A 29 -5.49 -31.67 29.19
N THR A 30 -4.53 -32.50 28.76
CA THR A 30 -3.33 -32.03 28.06
C THR A 30 -3.69 -31.51 26.67
N ALA A 31 -4.55 -32.22 25.91
CA ALA A 31 -5.06 -31.77 24.62
C ALA A 31 -5.79 -30.43 24.71
N PHE A 32 -6.54 -30.17 25.78
CA PHE A 32 -7.22 -28.88 25.99
C PHE A 32 -6.24 -27.70 26.13
N VAL A 33 -5.02 -27.94 26.59
CA VAL A 33 -3.98 -26.90 26.76
C VAL A 33 -3.05 -26.82 25.54
N THR A 34 -2.73 -27.96 24.92
CA THR A 34 -1.78 -28.02 23.80
C THR A 34 -2.42 -27.72 22.45
N LEU A 35 -3.70 -28.06 22.25
CA LEU A 35 -4.40 -27.84 20.98
C LEU A 35 -4.54 -26.35 20.62
N PRO A 36 -4.89 -25.43 21.56
CA PRO A 36 -4.94 -24.01 21.23
C PRO A 36 -3.59 -23.45 20.80
N ILE A 37 -2.50 -23.87 21.46
CA ILE A 37 -1.14 -23.46 21.13
C ILE A 37 -0.75 -23.98 19.74
N PHE A 38 -1.01 -25.27 19.47
CA PHE A 38 -0.76 -25.85 18.16
C PHE A 38 -1.55 -25.15 17.06
N LEU A 39 -2.83 -24.84 17.31
CA LEU A 39 -3.67 -24.11 16.36
C LEU A 39 -3.13 -22.71 16.08
N PHE A 40 -2.67 -21.99 17.11
CA PHE A 40 -2.04 -20.68 16.93
C PHE A 40 -0.81 -20.78 16.03
N TRP A 41 0.10 -21.70 16.35
CA TRP A 41 1.32 -21.92 15.56
C TRP A 41 1.03 -22.35 14.14
N TYR A 42 0.03 -23.22 13.93
CA TYR A 42 -0.39 -23.64 12.60
C TYR A 42 -0.91 -22.47 11.78
N ILE A 43 -1.80 -21.64 12.34
CA ILE A 43 -2.33 -20.46 11.65
C ILE A 43 -1.21 -19.45 11.37
N TYR A 44 -0.30 -19.24 12.33
CA TYR A 44 0.84 -18.35 12.18
C TYR A 44 1.79 -18.82 11.07
N ASP A 45 2.20 -20.08 11.11
CA ASP A 45 3.13 -20.66 10.14
C ASP A 45 2.53 -20.68 8.74
N TYR A 46 1.23 -21.00 8.63
CA TYR A 46 0.50 -20.90 7.37
C TYR A 46 0.48 -19.46 6.83
N ALA A 47 0.15 -18.47 7.66
CA ALA A 47 0.12 -17.06 7.26
C ALA A 47 1.50 -16.53 6.86
N TYR A 48 2.53 -16.89 7.63
CA TYR A 48 3.93 -16.52 7.35
C TYR A 48 4.43 -17.19 6.07
N GLY A 49 4.16 -18.49 5.89
CA GLY A 49 4.49 -19.22 4.67
C GLY A 49 3.80 -18.64 3.43
N TYR A 50 2.51 -18.29 3.53
CA TYR A 50 1.78 -17.61 2.46
C TYR A 50 2.42 -16.26 2.12
N TRP A 51 2.77 -15.46 3.13
CA TRP A 51 3.46 -14.19 2.92
C TRP A 51 4.81 -14.36 2.21
N MET A 52 5.62 -15.34 2.63
CA MET A 52 6.89 -15.68 1.97
C MET A 52 6.71 -16.10 0.50
N LEU A 53 5.59 -16.75 0.16
CA LEU A 53 5.27 -17.12 -1.22
C LEU A 53 4.84 -15.91 -2.07
N GLN A 54 4.08 -14.98 -1.49
CA GLN A 54 3.67 -13.75 -2.18
C GLN A 54 4.84 -12.78 -2.38
N PHE A 55 5.83 -12.86 -1.49
CA PHE A 55 6.97 -11.98 -1.46
C PHE A 55 8.30 -12.74 -1.22
N PRO A 56 8.76 -13.51 -2.22
CA PRO A 56 9.91 -14.37 -2.06
C PRO A 56 11.20 -13.56 -1.82
N PRO A 57 12.08 -14.02 -0.91
CA PRO A 57 13.43 -13.48 -0.79
C PRO A 57 14.22 -13.91 -2.04
N GLU A 58 14.70 -12.95 -2.82
CA GLU A 58 15.64 -13.25 -3.90
C GLU A 58 17.06 -13.40 -3.39
N SER A 59 17.84 -14.22 -4.10
CA SER A 59 19.24 -14.48 -3.81
C SER A 59 20.12 -13.26 -4.07
N GLY A 60 20.48 -12.55 -3.00
CA GLY A 60 21.86 -12.07 -2.84
C GLY A 60 22.14 -10.57 -2.85
N LEU A 61 21.22 -9.68 -3.26
CA LEU A 61 21.52 -8.24 -3.29
C LEU A 61 20.55 -7.37 -2.48
N PHE A 62 19.24 -7.61 -2.57
CA PHE A 62 18.25 -6.85 -1.80
C PHE A 62 17.11 -7.79 -1.39
N GLY A 63 16.83 -7.91 -0.09
CA GLY A 63 15.65 -8.59 0.46
C GLY A 63 14.51 -7.59 0.64
N PRO A 64 13.23 -8.02 0.68
CA PRO A 64 12.14 -7.07 0.61
C PRO A 64 12.19 -6.11 1.80
N ALA A 65 11.77 -4.87 1.59
CA ALA A 65 12.01 -3.74 2.49
C ALA A 65 11.08 -3.72 3.70
N TRP A 66 10.96 -4.87 4.35
CA TRP A 66 10.14 -5.04 5.53
C TRP A 66 11.04 -5.50 6.66
N PRO A 67 11.22 -4.67 7.68
CA PRO A 67 11.86 -5.10 8.91
C PRO A 67 11.16 -6.38 9.40
N PRO A 68 11.89 -7.44 9.78
CA PRO A 68 11.27 -8.68 10.27
C PRO A 68 10.29 -8.44 11.43
N SER A 69 10.53 -7.40 12.24
CA SER A 69 9.61 -6.92 13.29
C SER A 69 8.25 -6.52 12.73
N ARG A 70 8.23 -5.70 11.67
CA ARG A 70 7.00 -5.19 11.04
C ARG A 70 6.20 -6.32 10.43
N THR A 71 6.86 -7.22 9.70
CA THR A 71 6.21 -8.38 9.10
C THR A 71 5.55 -9.24 10.17
N ARG A 72 6.25 -9.54 11.27
CA ARG A 72 5.70 -10.32 12.38
C ARG A 72 4.50 -9.64 13.02
N LEU A 73 4.56 -8.32 13.24
CA LEU A 73 3.41 -7.55 13.75
C LEU A 73 2.20 -7.71 12.84
N VAL A 74 2.36 -7.45 11.53
CA VAL A 74 1.27 -7.53 10.55
C VAL A 74 0.65 -8.93 10.54
N ILE A 75 1.49 -9.96 10.56
CA ILE A 75 1.00 -11.35 10.61
C ILE A 75 0.24 -11.60 11.91
N LEU A 76 0.76 -11.16 13.06
CA LEU A 76 0.07 -11.30 14.35
C LEU A 76 -1.27 -10.56 14.38
N MET A 77 -1.39 -9.39 13.74
CA MET A 77 -2.64 -8.65 13.62
C MET A 77 -3.73 -9.46 12.90
N ALA A 78 -3.36 -10.33 11.96
CA ALA A 78 -4.30 -11.25 11.29
C ALA A 78 -4.50 -12.56 12.07
N VAL A 79 -3.42 -13.14 12.60
CA VAL A 79 -3.42 -14.46 13.25
C VAL A 79 -4.16 -14.43 14.59
N ILE A 80 -3.96 -13.41 15.44
CA ILE A 80 -4.56 -13.35 16.77
C ILE A 80 -6.10 -13.36 16.69
N PRO A 81 -6.76 -12.52 15.85
CA PRO A 81 -8.21 -12.58 15.69
C PRO A 81 -8.71 -13.86 15.04
N ALA A 82 -8.02 -14.38 14.03
CA ALA A 82 -8.40 -15.62 13.35
C ALA A 82 -8.34 -16.82 14.31
N TRP A 83 -7.30 -16.87 15.13
CA TRP A 83 -7.15 -17.85 16.20
C TRP A 83 -8.25 -17.69 17.26
N GLY A 84 -8.52 -16.47 17.73
CA GLY A 84 -9.60 -16.18 18.68
C GLY A 84 -10.97 -16.62 18.16
N ALA A 85 -11.28 -16.34 16.90
CA ALA A 85 -12.52 -16.76 16.26
C ALA A 85 -12.62 -18.30 16.17
N SER A 86 -11.54 -18.97 15.74
CA SER A 86 -11.48 -20.43 15.65
C SER A 86 -11.66 -21.10 17.01
N MET A 87 -11.06 -20.54 18.06
CA MET A 87 -11.21 -20.99 19.44
C MET A 87 -12.64 -20.80 19.94
N ALA A 88 -13.25 -19.64 19.72
CA ALA A 88 -14.63 -19.36 20.13
C ALA A 88 -15.63 -20.34 19.47
N VAL A 89 -15.48 -20.57 18.15
CA VAL A 89 -16.28 -21.55 17.41
C VAL A 89 -16.06 -22.96 17.97
N GLY A 90 -14.81 -23.37 18.17
CA GLY A 90 -14.47 -24.66 18.76
C GLY A 90 -15.11 -24.88 20.14
N MET A 91 -15.14 -23.85 20.98
CA MET A 91 -15.77 -23.91 22.31
C MET A 91 -17.30 -24.06 22.24
N VAL A 92 -17.95 -23.39 21.27
CA VAL A 92 -19.39 -23.54 21.02
C VAL A 92 -19.70 -24.94 20.50
N LEU A 93 -18.95 -25.42 19.50
CA LEU A 93 -19.11 -26.76 18.93
C LEU A 93 -18.89 -27.85 19.99
N TRP A 94 -17.89 -27.69 20.85
CA TRP A 94 -17.65 -28.61 21.97
C TRP A 94 -18.81 -28.63 22.97
N SER A 95 -19.39 -27.46 23.25
CA SER A 95 -20.54 -27.33 24.14
C SER A 95 -21.80 -27.98 23.54
N LEU A 96 -22.04 -27.78 22.24
CA LEU A 96 -23.10 -28.43 21.49
C LEU A 96 -22.92 -29.96 21.43
N PHE A 97 -21.70 -30.43 21.17
CA PHE A 97 -21.36 -31.85 21.18
C PHE A 97 -21.66 -32.49 22.53
N LYS A 98 -21.21 -31.88 23.64
CA LYS A 98 -21.53 -32.36 24.99
C LYS A 98 -23.04 -32.42 25.24
N TYR A 99 -23.79 -31.41 24.81
CA TYR A 99 -25.24 -31.37 24.95
C TYR A 99 -25.94 -32.47 24.15
N LEU A 100 -25.59 -32.65 22.88
CA LEU A 100 -26.15 -33.69 22.01
C LEU A 100 -25.79 -35.10 22.49
N PHE A 101 -24.54 -35.33 22.90
CA PHE A 101 -24.08 -36.61 23.42
C PHE A 101 -24.81 -36.99 24.73
N ALA A 102 -24.97 -36.03 25.65
CA ALA A 102 -25.74 -36.23 26.88
C ALA A 102 -27.23 -36.54 26.59
N ARG A 103 -27.82 -35.88 25.58
CA ARG A 103 -29.20 -36.13 25.14
C ARG A 103 -29.36 -37.48 24.45
N GLY A 104 -28.35 -37.92 23.69
CA GLY A 104 -28.30 -39.24 23.04
C GLY A 104 -28.19 -40.39 24.04
N MET A 105 -27.39 -40.25 25.11
CA MET A 105 -27.31 -41.25 26.18
C MET A 105 -28.61 -41.36 26.98
N ARG A 106 -29.38 -40.27 27.15
CA ARG A 106 -30.71 -40.30 27.79
C ARG A 106 -31.79 -40.95 26.93
N ARG A 107 -31.55 -41.16 25.63
CA ARG A 107 -32.54 -41.67 24.66
C ARG A 107 -32.37 -43.14 24.28
N ARG A 108 -31.44 -43.91 24.88
CA ARG A 108 -31.38 -45.36 24.68
C ARG A 108 -32.63 -46.03 25.27
N PRO A 109 -33.52 -46.62 24.46
CA PRO A 109 -34.56 -47.52 24.95
C PRO A 109 -33.99 -48.94 25.00
N GLY A 110 -34.10 -49.62 26.13
CA GLY A 110 -33.72 -51.03 26.25
C GLY A 110 -32.78 -51.32 27.41
N GLY A 111 -33.39 -51.50 28.57
CA GLY A 111 -32.80 -52.07 29.77
C GLY A 111 -33.97 -52.44 30.66
N GLU A 112 -34.62 -53.55 30.33
CA GLU A 112 -35.72 -54.14 31.09
C GLU A 112 -35.35 -54.29 32.57
N ASP A 113 -36.34 -53.95 33.40
CA ASP A 113 -36.63 -54.44 34.74
C ASP A 113 -35.63 -55.42 35.39
N TYR A 114 -34.75 -54.90 36.24
CA TYR A 114 -34.21 -55.65 37.38
C TYR A 114 -34.08 -54.73 38.61
N GLU A 115 -35.18 -54.07 39.01
CA GLU A 115 -35.35 -53.67 40.41
C GLU A 115 -35.85 -54.88 41.20
N ALA A 116 -34.93 -55.74 41.62
CA ALA A 116 -35.19 -56.72 42.67
C ALA A 116 -33.94 -56.92 43.54
N ALA A 117 -34.08 -56.46 44.79
CA ALA A 117 -33.33 -56.85 45.98
C ALA A 117 -31.82 -56.54 46.07
N ILE A 118 -31.48 -55.33 46.54
CA ILE A 118 -30.27 -55.10 47.37
C ILE A 118 -30.67 -54.22 48.58
N PRO A 119 -30.30 -54.55 49.83
CA PRO A 119 -30.75 -53.84 51.03
C PRO A 119 -30.29 -52.38 51.07
N ARG A 120 -31.22 -51.49 51.49
CA ARG A 120 -30.99 -50.08 51.81
C ARG A 120 -30.18 -49.95 53.10
N GLU A 121 -28.86 -50.00 53.03
CA GLU A 121 -27.98 -49.45 54.08
C GLU A 121 -26.56 -49.26 53.53
N ASN A 122 -26.18 -48.00 53.28
CA ASN A 122 -24.83 -47.45 52.97
C ASN A 122 -24.68 -46.60 51.68
N THR A 123 -25.74 -46.35 50.91
CA THR A 123 -25.63 -45.54 49.68
C THR A 123 -25.76 -44.02 49.87
N ARG A 124 -26.04 -43.51 51.09
CA ARG A 124 -26.21 -42.07 51.34
C ARG A 124 -24.88 -41.30 51.43
N GLU A 125 -23.82 -41.90 51.99
CA GLU A 125 -22.52 -41.19 52.12
C GLU A 125 -21.70 -41.16 50.81
N SER A 126 -21.84 -42.17 49.96
CA SER A 126 -21.10 -42.24 48.69
C SER A 126 -21.68 -41.33 47.60
N THR A 127 -23.01 -41.20 47.52
CA THR A 127 -23.67 -40.24 46.61
C THR A 127 -23.43 -38.79 47.01
N LEU A 128 -23.37 -38.48 48.32
CA LEU A 128 -23.03 -37.15 48.83
C LEU A 128 -21.57 -36.73 48.53
N ARG A 129 -20.61 -37.67 48.50
CA ARG A 129 -19.21 -37.38 48.09
C ARG A 129 -19.07 -37.15 46.58
N VAL A 130 -19.80 -37.89 45.75
CA VAL A 130 -19.77 -37.70 44.28
C VAL A 130 -20.45 -36.38 43.89
N HIS A 131 -21.53 -35.99 44.56
CA HIS A 131 -22.14 -34.68 44.37
C HIS A 131 -21.26 -33.52 44.85
N ARG A 132 -20.49 -33.68 45.95
CA ARG A 132 -19.52 -32.65 46.40
C ARG A 132 -18.30 -32.50 45.48
N LEU A 133 -17.86 -33.56 44.80
CA LEU A 133 -16.80 -33.44 43.79
C LEU A 133 -17.29 -32.74 42.51
N CYS A 134 -18.59 -32.79 42.22
CA CYS A 134 -19.23 -32.05 41.13
C CYS A 134 -19.55 -30.58 41.50
N SER A 135 -19.59 -30.24 42.80
CA SER A 135 -19.81 -28.89 43.33
C SER A 135 -18.58 -27.95 43.24
N ARG A 136 -17.43 -28.44 42.76
CA ARG A 136 -16.27 -27.60 42.40
C ARG A 136 -16.41 -26.94 41.01
N SER A 137 -17.60 -26.98 40.39
CA SER A 137 -17.84 -26.58 38.99
C SER A 137 -18.08 -25.09 38.76
N LEU A 138 -18.34 -24.25 39.77
CA LEU A 138 -18.53 -22.82 39.53
C LEU A 138 -17.24 -22.16 39.02
N GLY A 139 -16.09 -22.38 39.67
CA GLY A 139 -14.81 -21.80 39.24
C GLY A 139 -14.36 -22.25 37.85
N CYS A 140 -14.67 -23.49 37.46
CA CYS A 140 -14.35 -24.02 36.14
C CYS A 140 -15.25 -23.42 35.04
N SER A 141 -16.53 -23.18 35.34
CA SER A 141 -17.45 -22.49 34.43
C SER A 141 -17.08 -21.03 34.21
N TYR A 142 -16.67 -20.30 35.25
CA TYR A 142 -16.20 -18.91 35.11
C TYR A 142 -14.92 -18.81 34.29
N LEU A 143 -13.97 -19.75 34.46
CA LEU A 143 -12.75 -19.79 33.66
C LEU A 143 -13.03 -20.08 32.19
N VAL A 144 -13.91 -21.04 31.88
CA VAL A 144 -14.32 -21.33 30.50
C VAL A 144 -15.04 -20.15 29.87
N PHE A 145 -15.94 -19.50 30.62
CA PHE A 145 -16.62 -18.29 30.15
C PHE A 145 -15.65 -17.12 29.94
N GLY A 146 -14.66 -16.96 30.83
CA GLY A 146 -13.58 -15.98 30.69
C GLY A 146 -12.74 -16.24 29.43
N CYS A 147 -12.28 -17.47 29.21
CA CYS A 147 -11.55 -17.84 27.99
C CYS A 147 -12.37 -17.60 26.72
N PHE A 148 -13.66 -17.97 26.74
CA PHE A 148 -14.56 -17.72 25.61
C PHE A 148 -14.69 -16.23 25.34
N SER A 149 -14.90 -15.43 26.38
CA SER A 149 -15.02 -13.97 26.27
C SER A 149 -13.76 -13.34 25.69
N ILE A 150 -12.57 -13.80 26.11
CA ILE A 150 -11.29 -13.35 25.53
C ILE A 150 -11.18 -13.72 24.05
N CYS A 151 -11.53 -14.95 23.67
CA CYS A 151 -11.49 -15.40 22.28
C CYS A 151 -12.45 -14.59 21.39
N VAL A 152 -13.66 -14.33 21.88
CA VAL A 152 -14.64 -13.46 21.21
C VAL A 152 -14.12 -12.02 21.12
N ALA A 153 -13.52 -11.50 22.19
CA ALA A 153 -12.93 -10.15 22.17
C ALA A 153 -11.81 -10.03 21.12
N MET A 154 -10.94 -11.03 21.01
CA MET A 154 -9.91 -11.08 19.96
C MET A 154 -10.53 -11.11 18.55
N ALA A 155 -11.58 -11.90 18.34
CA ALA A 155 -12.29 -11.93 17.06
C ALA A 155 -12.93 -10.57 16.73
N ILE A 156 -13.62 -9.96 17.69
CA ILE A 156 -14.22 -8.62 17.55
C ILE A 156 -13.15 -7.57 17.26
N SER A 157 -11.99 -7.62 17.93
CA SER A 157 -10.88 -6.71 17.62
C SER A 157 -10.37 -6.88 16.20
N GLY A 158 -10.38 -8.10 15.64
CA GLY A 158 -10.04 -8.32 14.24
C GLY A 158 -11.06 -7.71 13.29
N VAL A 159 -12.35 -7.85 13.57
CA VAL A 159 -13.41 -7.19 12.79
C VAL A 159 -13.27 -5.68 12.86
N TYR A 160 -12.94 -5.13 14.04
CA TYR A 160 -12.68 -3.71 14.20
C TYR A 160 -11.48 -3.27 13.35
N MET A 161 -10.33 -3.94 13.47
CA MET A 161 -9.13 -3.65 12.65
C MET A 161 -9.44 -3.72 11.15
N TYR A 162 -10.15 -4.76 10.71
CA TYR A 162 -10.57 -4.92 9.33
C TYR A 162 -11.48 -3.78 8.84
N LYS A 163 -12.33 -3.22 9.71
CA LYS A 163 -13.20 -2.07 9.37
C LYS A 163 -12.49 -0.73 9.43
N THR A 164 -11.40 -0.62 10.19
CA THR A 164 -10.63 0.62 10.39
C THR A 164 -9.28 0.60 9.70
N TYR A 165 -9.16 -0.13 8.59
CA TYR A 165 -7.88 -0.34 7.92
C TYR A 165 -7.34 0.93 7.23
N GLU A 166 -8.22 1.82 6.79
CA GLU A 166 -7.85 3.07 6.14
C GLU A 166 -7.59 4.18 7.15
N LEU A 167 -6.46 4.87 7.02
CA LEU A 167 -6.22 6.10 7.76
C LEU A 167 -7.12 7.22 7.22
N PRO A 168 -7.77 8.03 8.09
CA PRO A 168 -8.64 9.13 7.67
C PRO A 168 -7.96 10.12 6.71
N GLY A 169 -6.65 10.37 6.89
CA GLY A 169 -5.88 11.25 6.03
C GLY A 169 -5.74 10.76 4.58
N ASP A 170 -5.73 9.44 4.36
CA ASP A 170 -5.45 8.84 3.04
C ASP A 170 -6.65 8.90 2.09
N HIS A 171 -7.82 9.22 2.62
CA HIS A 171 -9.09 9.29 1.87
C HIS A 171 -9.94 10.52 2.19
N ARG A 172 -9.33 11.58 2.74
CA ARG A 172 -10.04 12.80 3.16
C ARG A 172 -10.81 13.50 2.02
N TYR A 173 -10.41 13.31 0.77
CA TYR A 173 -11.10 13.85 -0.41
C TYR A 173 -12.06 12.86 -1.09
N ARG A 174 -12.24 11.66 -0.55
CA ARG A 174 -13.23 10.69 -1.07
C ARG A 174 -14.66 11.26 -1.06
N PRO A 175 -15.14 11.95 0.00
CA PRO A 175 -16.47 12.56 -0.02
C PRO A 175 -16.64 13.58 -1.16
N ASP A 176 -15.62 14.39 -1.43
CA ASP A 176 -15.64 15.37 -2.52
C ASP A 176 -15.75 14.69 -3.89
N VAL A 177 -14.99 13.59 -4.10
CA VAL A 177 -15.04 12.79 -5.33
C VAL A 177 -16.41 12.13 -5.50
N VAL A 178 -16.97 11.55 -4.45
CA VAL A 178 -18.30 10.92 -4.48
C VAL A 178 -19.39 11.96 -4.79
N ALA A 179 -19.35 13.13 -4.15
CA ALA A 179 -20.29 14.20 -4.41
C ALA A 179 -20.23 14.68 -5.87
N ALA A 180 -19.04 14.69 -6.48
CA ALA A 180 -18.87 15.02 -7.89
C ALA A 180 -19.45 13.98 -8.85
N LEU A 181 -19.47 12.71 -8.47
CA LEU A 181 -20.12 11.63 -9.23
C LEU A 181 -21.65 11.71 -9.12
N GLU A 182 -22.17 12.02 -7.94
CA GLU A 182 -23.61 12.14 -7.70
C GLU A 182 -24.22 13.37 -8.41
N ALA A 183 -23.45 14.46 -8.52
CA ALA A 183 -23.87 15.68 -9.20
C ALA A 183 -22.79 16.19 -10.19
N PRO A 184 -22.63 15.58 -11.37
CA PRO A 184 -21.62 16.00 -12.34
C PRO A 184 -21.84 17.44 -12.83
N ARG A 185 -20.76 18.22 -12.93
CA ARG A 185 -20.78 19.59 -13.48
C ARG A 185 -19.68 19.76 -14.52
N PRO A 186 -19.95 20.35 -15.70
CA PRO A 186 -18.90 20.61 -16.69
C PRO A 186 -17.74 21.45 -16.14
N THR A 187 -18.05 22.40 -15.24
CA THR A 187 -17.06 23.25 -14.56
C THR A 187 -16.36 22.58 -13.37
N GLY A 188 -16.80 21.39 -12.97
CA GLY A 188 -16.25 20.61 -11.85
C GLY A 188 -16.34 21.30 -10.49
N TYR A 189 -15.51 20.78 -9.58
CA TYR A 189 -15.41 21.14 -8.16
C TYR A 189 -14.03 21.68 -7.77
N TYR A 190 -13.12 21.86 -8.74
CA TYR A 190 -11.73 22.28 -8.53
C TYR A 190 -11.47 23.74 -8.97
N ASN A 191 -12.27 24.67 -8.46
CA ASN A 191 -12.11 26.14 -8.62
C ASN A 191 -11.93 26.63 -10.07
N GLY A 192 -12.33 25.87 -11.08
CA GLY A 192 -12.16 26.20 -12.50
C GLY A 192 -10.72 26.06 -13.04
N THR A 193 -9.80 25.44 -12.28
CA THR A 193 -8.43 25.18 -12.76
C THR A 193 -8.47 24.17 -13.90
N LYS A 194 -7.85 24.51 -15.04
CA LYS A 194 -7.79 23.60 -16.19
C LYS A 194 -6.59 22.66 -16.09
N VAL A 195 -6.85 21.35 -16.20
CA VAL A 195 -5.85 20.29 -16.01
C VAL A 195 -5.65 19.52 -17.32
N PHE A 196 -4.42 19.49 -17.80
CA PHE A 196 -3.99 18.64 -18.90
C PHE A 196 -3.45 17.33 -18.32
N ILE A 197 -4.12 16.21 -18.57
CA ILE A 197 -3.72 14.89 -18.07
C ILE A 197 -2.95 14.17 -19.17
N ALA A 198 -1.69 13.84 -18.91
CA ALA A 198 -0.80 13.16 -19.84
C ALA A 198 -0.40 11.78 -19.30
N VAL A 199 -0.40 10.76 -20.16
CA VAL A 199 -0.15 9.37 -19.75
C VAL A 199 0.57 8.59 -20.85
N LEU A 200 1.46 7.70 -20.45
CA LEU A 200 2.10 6.72 -21.33
C LEU A 200 1.69 5.30 -20.94
N PHE A 201 1.35 4.46 -21.92
CA PHE A 201 1.04 3.04 -21.71
C PHE A 201 1.83 2.12 -22.63
N ASN A 202 2.19 0.94 -22.13
CA ASN A 202 2.73 -0.19 -22.88
C ASN A 202 2.50 -1.50 -22.12
N ASN A 203 1.65 -2.38 -22.64
CA ASN A 203 1.28 -3.67 -22.06
C ASN A 203 0.71 -3.56 -20.62
N ASN A 204 -0.32 -2.74 -20.45
CA ASN A 204 -0.88 -2.38 -19.16
C ASN A 204 -2.30 -2.90 -18.94
N ILE A 205 -2.73 -3.94 -19.64
CA ILE A 205 -4.12 -4.43 -19.57
C ILE A 205 -4.60 -4.77 -18.14
N ASP A 206 -3.69 -5.19 -17.25
CA ASP A 206 -4.01 -5.55 -15.86
C ASP A 206 -4.26 -4.32 -14.95
N ILE A 207 -3.77 -3.15 -15.34
CA ILE A 207 -3.84 -1.89 -14.58
C ILE A 207 -4.92 -0.97 -15.17
N LEU A 208 -5.06 -1.00 -16.49
CA LEU A 208 -5.86 -0.06 -17.27
C LEU A 208 -7.34 0.02 -16.83
N PRO A 209 -8.06 -1.07 -16.51
CA PRO A 209 -9.44 -0.99 -16.03
C PRO A 209 -9.57 -0.15 -14.76
N HIS A 210 -8.68 -0.37 -13.79
CA HIS A 210 -8.66 0.38 -12.54
C HIS A 210 -8.30 1.85 -12.78
N TRP A 211 -7.26 2.07 -13.60
CA TRP A 211 -6.82 3.43 -13.92
C TRP A 211 -7.93 4.23 -14.62
N ILE A 212 -8.61 3.65 -15.61
CA ILE A 212 -9.75 4.27 -16.30
C ILE A 212 -10.88 4.60 -15.33
N GLU A 213 -11.24 3.65 -14.44
CA GLU A 213 -12.30 3.86 -13.46
C GLU A 213 -11.97 5.05 -12.54
N GLU A 214 -10.76 5.08 -11.99
CA GLU A 214 -10.34 6.13 -11.04
C GLU A 214 -10.14 7.49 -11.74
N PHE A 215 -9.57 7.53 -12.94
CA PHE A 215 -9.43 8.77 -13.70
C PHE A 215 -10.75 9.30 -14.24
N THR A 216 -11.74 8.44 -14.50
CA THR A 216 -13.11 8.88 -14.81
C THR A 216 -13.71 9.64 -13.61
N LYS A 217 -13.48 9.16 -12.38
CA LYS A 217 -13.89 9.89 -11.16
C LYS A 217 -13.16 11.23 -11.03
N VAL A 218 -11.86 11.26 -11.34
CA VAL A 218 -11.07 12.50 -11.36
C VAL A 218 -11.62 13.49 -12.40
N ILE A 219 -11.96 13.04 -13.61
CA ILE A 219 -12.58 13.87 -14.65
C ILE A 219 -13.88 14.50 -14.14
N HIS A 220 -14.76 13.73 -13.49
CA HIS A 220 -15.99 14.27 -12.93
C HIS A 220 -15.73 15.32 -11.83
N TYR A 221 -14.73 15.07 -10.98
CA TYR A 221 -14.32 16.01 -9.94
C TYR A 221 -13.74 17.31 -10.52
N LEU A 222 -12.88 17.23 -11.54
CA LEU A 222 -12.26 18.39 -12.19
C LEU A 222 -13.22 19.15 -13.12
N GLY A 223 -14.19 18.44 -13.70
CA GLY A 223 -15.15 18.94 -14.68
C GLY A 223 -14.72 18.66 -16.12
N THR A 224 -15.64 18.15 -16.93
CA THR A 224 -15.36 17.75 -18.32
C THR A 224 -14.87 18.90 -19.20
N ALA A 225 -15.28 20.15 -18.92
CA ALA A 225 -14.84 21.34 -19.65
C ALA A 225 -13.46 21.87 -19.21
N ASN A 226 -12.91 21.36 -18.11
CA ASN A 226 -11.63 21.78 -17.56
C ASN A 226 -10.51 20.77 -17.81
N VAL A 227 -10.81 19.61 -18.39
CA VAL A 227 -9.86 18.51 -18.55
C VAL A 227 -9.53 18.29 -20.02
N PHE A 228 -8.26 18.05 -20.30
CA PHE A 228 -7.80 17.41 -21.53
C PHE A 228 -7.12 16.09 -21.21
N ILE A 229 -7.40 15.03 -21.96
CA ILE A 229 -6.73 13.74 -21.82
C ILE A 229 -5.78 13.53 -23.00
N SER A 230 -4.48 13.36 -22.75
CA SER A 230 -3.52 12.95 -23.77
C SER A 230 -2.86 11.63 -23.39
N VAL A 231 -3.03 10.64 -24.23
CA VAL A 231 -2.47 9.30 -24.03
C VAL A 231 -1.60 8.93 -25.22
N VAL A 232 -0.41 8.41 -24.94
CA VAL A 232 0.44 7.76 -25.93
C VAL A 232 0.65 6.31 -25.52
N GLU A 233 0.20 5.40 -26.36
CA GLU A 233 0.36 3.96 -26.20
C GLU A 233 1.42 3.47 -27.21
N SER A 234 2.49 2.89 -26.71
CA SER A 234 3.69 2.55 -27.50
C SER A 234 3.70 1.10 -28.00
N ASN A 235 2.74 0.74 -28.85
CA ASN A 235 2.65 -0.54 -29.56
C ASN A 235 2.64 -1.79 -28.65
N SER A 236 1.59 -1.89 -27.84
CA SER A 236 1.29 -3.02 -26.97
C SER A 236 0.89 -4.26 -27.76
N TRP A 237 1.18 -5.44 -27.20
CA TRP A 237 0.83 -6.74 -27.76
C TRP A 237 -0.28 -7.46 -26.97
N ASP A 238 -0.70 -6.88 -25.85
CA ASP A 238 -1.90 -7.26 -25.11
C ASP A 238 -3.12 -6.42 -25.55
N GLY A 239 -4.24 -6.52 -24.81
CA GLY A 239 -5.47 -5.77 -25.11
C GLY A 239 -5.45 -4.28 -24.75
N THR A 240 -4.30 -3.68 -24.43
CA THR A 240 -4.19 -2.28 -23.99
C THR A 240 -4.72 -1.32 -25.05
N ALA A 241 -4.35 -1.51 -26.32
CA ALA A 241 -4.74 -0.61 -27.40
C ALA A 241 -6.26 -0.64 -27.63
N GLU A 242 -6.86 -1.83 -27.63
CA GLU A 242 -8.30 -2.02 -27.84
C GLU A 242 -9.10 -1.35 -26.71
N MET A 243 -8.68 -1.51 -25.46
CA MET A 243 -9.35 -0.88 -24.32
C MET A 243 -9.24 0.64 -24.33
N LEU A 244 -8.11 1.20 -24.78
CA LEU A 244 -7.96 2.65 -24.96
C LEU A 244 -8.84 3.18 -26.10
N ASP A 245 -8.99 2.42 -27.19
CA ASP A 245 -9.91 2.75 -28.29
C ASP A 245 -11.38 2.75 -27.81
N GLU A 246 -11.77 1.82 -26.94
CA GLU A 246 -13.09 1.81 -26.30
C GLU A 246 -13.30 3.01 -25.35
N TRP A 247 -12.30 3.31 -24.53
CA TRP A 247 -12.35 4.44 -23.60
C TRP A 247 -12.46 5.78 -24.32
N LYS A 248 -11.85 5.91 -25.50
CA LYS A 248 -12.01 7.07 -26.38
C LYS A 248 -13.48 7.39 -26.65
N GLY A 249 -14.28 6.39 -27.01
CA GLY A 249 -15.72 6.57 -27.23
C GLY A 249 -16.48 6.99 -25.96
N THR A 250 -16.01 6.56 -24.79
CA THR A 250 -16.54 7.01 -23.50
C THR A 250 -16.22 8.49 -23.26
N LEU A 251 -14.99 8.93 -23.53
CA LEU A 251 -14.59 10.33 -23.41
C LEU A 251 -15.35 11.25 -24.38
N ASP A 252 -15.56 10.79 -25.61
CA ASP A 252 -16.41 11.48 -26.61
C ASP A 252 -17.84 11.66 -26.07
N GLY A 253 -18.44 10.60 -25.53
CA GLY A 253 -19.78 10.65 -24.93
C GLY A 253 -19.89 11.56 -23.69
N MET A 254 -18.78 11.73 -22.96
CA MET A 254 -18.68 12.65 -21.82
C MET A 254 -18.40 14.10 -22.24
N GLY A 255 -18.08 14.36 -23.52
CA GLY A 255 -17.67 15.67 -24.01
C GLY A 255 -16.31 16.14 -23.46
N VAL A 256 -15.41 15.21 -23.18
CA VAL A 256 -14.06 15.51 -22.67
C VAL A 256 -13.09 15.66 -23.84
N ALA A 257 -12.38 16.78 -23.90
CA ALA A 257 -11.37 16.99 -24.94
C ALA A 257 -10.21 15.99 -24.75
N HIS A 258 -9.80 15.29 -25.80
CA HIS A 258 -8.75 14.29 -25.69
C HIS A 258 -8.00 14.04 -26.99
N LEU A 259 -6.83 13.42 -26.87
CA LEU A 259 -6.05 12.83 -27.95
C LEU A 259 -5.40 11.54 -27.45
N ILE A 260 -5.88 10.42 -27.95
CA ILE A 260 -5.36 9.09 -27.62
C ILE A 260 -4.67 8.53 -28.87
N HIS A 261 -3.35 8.38 -28.79
CA HIS A 261 -2.54 7.71 -29.80
C HIS A 261 -2.36 6.25 -29.42
N THR A 262 -3.13 5.35 -30.05
CA THR A 262 -2.94 3.90 -29.95
C THR A 262 -2.05 3.39 -31.07
N ARG A 263 -1.29 2.32 -30.79
CA ARG A 263 -0.39 1.66 -31.73
C ARG A 263 0.61 2.64 -32.33
N ASP A 264 1.22 3.47 -31.47
CA ASP A 264 2.10 4.53 -31.93
C ASP A 264 3.32 3.98 -32.68
N HIS A 265 3.57 4.57 -33.85
CA HIS A 265 4.75 4.34 -34.68
C HIS A 265 5.59 5.61 -34.86
N VAL A 266 5.14 6.75 -34.29
CA VAL A 266 5.84 8.04 -34.39
C VAL A 266 7.11 8.03 -33.56
N VAL A 267 7.05 7.50 -32.35
CA VAL A 267 8.23 7.29 -31.49
C VAL A 267 8.50 5.78 -31.41
N PRO A 268 9.34 5.23 -32.30
CA PRO A 268 9.59 3.80 -32.32
C PRO A 268 10.31 3.37 -31.04
N ARG A 269 9.79 2.31 -30.41
CA ARG A 269 10.40 1.74 -29.22
C ARG A 269 11.72 1.04 -29.60
N PRO A 270 12.86 1.38 -28.98
CA PRO A 270 14.15 0.78 -29.29
C PRO A 270 14.19 -0.70 -28.87
N SER A 271 15.00 -1.50 -29.58
CA SER A 271 15.27 -2.90 -29.25
C SER A 271 16.28 -3.08 -28.12
N ASP A 272 17.02 -2.02 -27.79
CA ASP A 272 18.22 -1.97 -26.97
C ASP A 272 18.12 -0.92 -25.83
N ARG A 273 19.23 -0.68 -25.12
CA ARG A 273 19.26 -0.04 -23.79
C ARG A 273 19.03 1.48 -23.78
N ASP A 274 18.88 2.15 -24.92
CA ASP A 274 18.68 3.62 -25.00
C ASP A 274 17.21 4.00 -24.70
N ARG A 275 16.74 3.54 -23.53
CA ARG A 275 15.37 3.73 -23.04
C ARG A 275 15.07 5.20 -22.76
N ILE A 276 16.05 6.02 -22.41
CA ILE A 276 15.83 7.40 -21.93
C ILE A 276 15.49 8.35 -23.09
N ASP A 277 16.14 8.22 -24.23
CA ASP A 277 15.82 9.02 -25.43
C ASP A 277 14.39 8.74 -25.89
N PHE A 278 14.03 7.45 -25.95
CA PHE A 278 12.67 7.01 -26.22
C PHE A 278 11.66 7.58 -25.23
N LEU A 279 11.91 7.47 -23.92
CA LEU A 279 11.00 8.00 -22.89
C LEU A 279 10.85 9.52 -23.00
N SER A 280 11.95 10.24 -23.26
CA SER A 280 11.91 11.69 -23.46
C SER A 280 11.03 12.07 -24.64
N ALA A 281 11.22 11.41 -25.78
CA ALA A 281 10.44 11.64 -26.99
C ALA A 281 8.95 11.29 -26.79
N ALA A 282 8.63 10.15 -26.17
CA ALA A 282 7.26 9.73 -25.92
C ALA A 282 6.52 10.70 -24.97
N ARG A 283 7.18 11.19 -23.92
CA ARG A 283 6.59 12.18 -23.01
C ARG A 283 6.37 13.53 -23.69
N ASN A 284 7.30 13.97 -24.53
CA ASN A 284 7.13 15.18 -25.33
C ASN A 284 5.97 15.02 -26.32
N LEU A 285 5.78 13.85 -26.93
CA LEU A 285 4.62 13.56 -27.77
C LEU A 285 3.30 13.65 -26.98
N ALA A 286 3.25 13.12 -25.76
CA ALA A 286 2.09 13.24 -24.88
C ALA A 286 1.80 14.70 -24.45
N LEU A 287 2.80 15.58 -24.45
CA LEU A 287 2.63 17.01 -24.18
C LEU A 287 2.35 17.85 -25.45
N ALA A 288 2.55 17.31 -26.65
CA ALA A 288 2.43 18.08 -27.89
C ALA A 288 1.10 18.85 -28.02
N PRO A 289 -0.08 18.30 -27.69
CA PRO A 289 -1.34 19.04 -27.79
C PRO A 289 -1.41 20.26 -26.88
N LEU A 290 -0.76 20.20 -25.71
CA LEU A 290 -0.64 21.33 -24.80
C LEU A 290 0.31 22.39 -25.36
N VAL A 291 1.47 21.97 -25.87
CA VAL A 291 2.48 22.88 -26.44
C VAL A 291 1.93 23.64 -27.65
N GLU A 292 1.11 22.99 -28.47
CA GLU A 292 0.50 23.59 -29.66
C GLU A 292 -0.63 24.58 -29.35
N LYS A 293 -1.50 24.26 -28.38
CA LYS A 293 -2.75 24.99 -28.16
C LYS A 293 -2.79 25.81 -26.87
N GLY A 294 -1.96 25.47 -25.89
CA GLY A 294 -1.99 26.07 -24.56
C GLY A 294 -3.34 25.87 -23.86
N GLY A 295 -3.68 26.80 -22.96
CA GLY A 295 -5.02 26.88 -22.38
C GLY A 295 -5.27 26.07 -21.10
N TYR A 296 -4.25 25.38 -20.57
CA TYR A 296 -4.32 24.64 -19.30
C TYR A 296 -3.38 25.26 -18.25
N ASP A 297 -3.73 25.14 -16.98
CA ASP A 297 -2.99 25.71 -15.84
C ASP A 297 -1.98 24.71 -15.25
N VAL A 298 -2.37 23.43 -15.24
CA VAL A 298 -1.64 22.34 -14.59
C VAL A 298 -1.52 21.18 -15.56
N VAL A 299 -0.35 20.56 -15.60
CA VAL A 299 -0.15 19.24 -16.20
C VAL A 299 -0.16 18.22 -15.09
N LEU A 300 -1.04 17.22 -15.19
CA LEU A 300 -1.03 16.01 -14.38
C LEU A 300 -0.46 14.88 -15.24
N PHE A 301 0.77 14.48 -14.98
CA PHE A 301 1.42 13.39 -15.71
C PHE A 301 1.38 12.12 -14.87
N SER A 302 0.75 11.06 -15.40
CA SER A 302 0.70 9.74 -14.78
C SER A 302 1.54 8.74 -15.56
N ASN A 303 2.27 7.89 -14.84
CA ASN A 303 2.73 6.61 -15.37
C ASN A 303 1.57 5.59 -15.32
N ASP A 304 1.88 4.34 -15.67
CA ASP A 304 1.03 3.16 -15.66
C ASP A 304 0.84 2.55 -14.25
N ILE A 305 0.30 3.36 -13.33
CA ILE A 305 0.22 3.03 -11.91
C ILE A 305 -1.20 2.71 -11.42
N LEU A 306 -1.30 1.99 -10.32
CA LEU A 306 -2.50 1.86 -9.49
C LEU A 306 -2.59 3.05 -8.53
N ILE A 307 -3.70 3.78 -8.54
CA ILE A 307 -3.95 4.94 -7.68
C ILE A 307 -5.46 5.21 -7.55
N LYS A 308 -5.88 5.72 -6.39
CA LYS A 308 -7.26 6.13 -6.12
C LYS A 308 -7.53 7.58 -6.50
N ALA A 309 -8.74 7.86 -6.98
CA ALA A 309 -9.17 9.20 -7.38
C ALA A 309 -8.98 10.26 -6.28
N GLU A 310 -9.33 9.93 -5.03
CA GLU A 310 -9.09 10.83 -3.89
C GLU A 310 -7.61 11.15 -3.66
N SER A 311 -6.70 10.25 -4.04
CA SER A 311 -5.25 10.47 -3.95
C SER A 311 -4.74 11.39 -5.06
N VAL A 312 -5.37 11.37 -6.24
CA VAL A 312 -5.09 12.35 -7.30
C VAL A 312 -5.57 13.75 -6.88
N VAL A 313 -6.75 13.84 -6.25
CA VAL A 313 -7.24 15.12 -5.68
C VAL A 313 -6.32 15.61 -4.56
N GLU A 314 -5.84 14.71 -3.69
CA GLU A 314 -4.83 15.00 -2.68
C GLU A 314 -3.55 15.58 -3.31
N LEU A 315 -3.06 14.98 -4.40
CA LEU A 315 -1.89 15.48 -5.12
C LEU A 315 -2.08 16.92 -5.57
N LEU A 316 -3.18 17.22 -6.28
CA LEU A 316 -3.46 18.56 -6.81
C LEU A 316 -3.65 19.60 -5.70
N LYS A 317 -4.28 19.23 -4.59
CA LYS A 317 -4.50 20.09 -3.41
C LYS A 317 -3.31 20.14 -2.45
N THR A 318 -2.19 19.49 -2.75
CA THR A 318 -0.98 19.51 -1.91
C THR A 318 -0.61 20.93 -1.55
N ASN A 319 -0.24 21.18 -0.29
CA ASN A 319 0.12 22.51 0.20
C ASN A 319 -0.88 23.62 -0.21
N ASN A 320 -2.20 23.34 -0.15
CA ASN A 320 -3.28 24.24 -0.57
C ASN A 320 -3.21 24.72 -2.04
N GLY A 321 -2.60 23.92 -2.92
CA GLY A 321 -2.39 24.29 -4.33
C GLY A 321 -1.19 25.21 -4.55
N GLU A 322 -0.39 25.47 -3.52
CA GLU A 322 0.76 26.37 -3.54
C GLU A 322 2.08 25.58 -3.78
N TRP A 323 2.26 25.14 -5.01
CA TRP A 323 3.45 24.41 -5.48
C TRP A 323 3.77 24.76 -6.94
N ASP A 324 5.02 24.47 -7.32
CA ASP A 324 5.50 24.52 -8.70
C ASP A 324 5.39 23.14 -9.37
N MET A 325 5.73 22.10 -8.60
CA MET A 325 5.62 20.70 -8.96
C MET A 325 5.39 19.85 -7.71
N VAL A 326 4.59 18.80 -7.83
CA VAL A 326 4.33 17.86 -6.74
C VAL A 326 4.23 16.43 -7.25
N CYS A 327 4.88 15.49 -6.58
CA CYS A 327 4.88 14.07 -6.94
C CYS A 327 4.18 13.21 -5.90
N GLY A 328 3.69 12.07 -6.34
CA GLY A 328 3.22 10.99 -5.47
C GLY A 328 4.36 10.20 -4.83
N LEU A 329 3.97 9.20 -4.05
CA LEU A 329 4.85 8.22 -3.44
C LEU A 329 4.64 6.86 -4.13
N ASP A 330 5.55 6.56 -5.04
CA ASP A 330 5.61 5.29 -5.76
C ASP A 330 6.26 4.21 -4.89
N VAL A 331 5.57 3.10 -4.70
CA VAL A 331 6.01 2.01 -3.84
C VAL A 331 6.00 0.67 -4.55
N GLY A 332 7.04 -0.12 -4.28
CA GLY A 332 7.22 -1.44 -4.86
C GLY A 332 7.85 -2.41 -3.87
N ARG A 333 8.51 -3.43 -4.40
CA ARG A 333 9.13 -4.51 -3.61
C ARG A 333 10.00 -4.03 -2.45
N TRP A 334 10.75 -2.95 -2.67
CA TRP A 334 11.73 -2.43 -1.72
C TRP A 334 11.28 -1.18 -0.96
N GLY A 335 9.98 -0.88 -0.93
CA GLY A 335 9.48 0.36 -0.32
C GLY A 335 9.35 1.44 -1.38
N LEU A 336 9.87 2.63 -1.13
CA LEU A 336 9.90 3.70 -2.14
C LEU A 336 10.65 3.20 -3.39
N TYR A 337 9.93 3.20 -4.51
CA TYR A 337 10.41 2.84 -5.84
C TYR A 337 10.89 4.09 -6.58
N ASP A 338 11.59 3.91 -7.70
CA ASP A 338 12.19 5.01 -8.48
C ASP A 338 13.06 5.98 -7.64
N VAL A 339 13.72 5.50 -6.59
CA VAL A 339 14.57 6.36 -5.73
C VAL A 339 15.71 7.05 -6.49
N TRP A 340 16.07 6.58 -7.68
CA TRP A 340 17.07 7.23 -8.52
C TRP A 340 16.64 8.61 -9.03
N VAL A 341 15.33 8.91 -9.15
CA VAL A 341 14.83 10.24 -9.53
C VAL A 341 14.55 11.15 -8.33
N VAL A 342 14.53 10.59 -7.12
CA VAL A 342 14.24 11.33 -5.89
C VAL A 342 15.52 11.87 -5.28
N ARG A 343 15.49 13.14 -4.89
CA ARG A 343 16.51 13.73 -4.01
C ARG A 343 15.83 14.50 -2.90
N ASP A 344 16.35 14.38 -1.69
CA ASP A 344 15.87 15.21 -0.58
C ASP A 344 16.06 16.70 -0.88
N ARG A 345 15.51 17.60 -0.06
CA ARG A 345 15.65 19.05 -0.28
C ARG A 345 17.10 19.57 -0.34
N LEU A 346 18.06 18.80 0.19
CA LEU A 346 19.49 19.11 0.16
C LEU A 346 20.19 18.48 -1.04
N GLY A 347 19.43 17.84 -1.94
CA GLY A 347 19.94 17.16 -3.12
C GLY A 347 20.55 15.79 -2.84
N ARG A 348 20.33 15.18 -1.67
CA ARG A 348 20.96 13.90 -1.31
C ARG A 348 20.12 12.70 -1.71
N LEU A 349 20.79 11.56 -1.87
CA LEU A 349 20.17 10.25 -2.05
C LEU A 349 19.33 9.86 -0.84
N VAL A 350 18.20 9.23 -1.12
CA VAL A 350 17.20 8.81 -0.13
C VAL A 350 17.28 7.30 0.14
N SER A 351 16.60 6.86 1.19
CA SER A 351 16.35 5.45 1.47
C SER A 351 15.05 4.99 0.82
N SER A 352 15.00 3.73 0.41
CA SER A 352 13.73 3.10 0.03
C SER A 352 12.86 2.76 1.26
N LEU A 353 13.43 2.78 2.47
CA LEU A 353 12.76 2.43 3.71
C LEU A 353 12.16 3.67 4.37
N TRP A 354 10.91 3.57 4.79
CA TRP A 354 10.22 4.61 5.55
C TRP A 354 11.03 4.99 6.82
N PRO A 355 11.21 6.29 7.15
CA PRO A 355 10.58 7.49 6.56
C PRO A 355 11.27 8.09 5.32
N TYR A 356 11.99 7.28 4.55
CA TYR A 356 12.58 7.55 3.22
C TYR A 356 13.71 8.57 3.20
N PHE A 357 13.53 9.74 3.80
CA PHE A 357 14.53 10.79 3.87
C PHE A 357 15.49 10.57 5.04
N LEU A 358 16.67 11.19 4.93
CA LEU A 358 17.72 11.11 5.96
C LEU A 358 17.89 12.44 6.72
N GLU A 359 17.40 13.54 6.16
CA GLU A 359 17.43 14.85 6.81
C GLU A 359 16.14 15.10 7.59
N ASP A 360 16.27 15.81 8.71
CA ASP A 360 15.23 15.90 9.73
C ASP A 360 13.90 16.46 9.20
N ALA A 361 13.93 17.45 8.30
CA ALA A 361 12.69 18.07 7.82
C ALA A 361 11.88 17.10 6.93
N GLY A 362 12.54 16.39 6.02
CA GLY A 362 11.92 15.34 5.21
C GLY A 362 11.42 14.16 6.05
N ILE A 363 12.20 13.75 7.08
CA ILE A 363 11.76 12.73 8.03
C ILE A 363 10.49 13.17 8.74
N GLN A 364 10.49 14.37 9.32
CA GLN A 364 9.32 14.91 10.03
C GLN A 364 8.10 15.02 9.12
N ALA A 365 8.27 15.53 7.90
CA ALA A 365 7.20 15.63 6.92
C ALA A 365 6.56 14.25 6.64
N VAL A 366 7.37 13.22 6.35
CA VAL A 366 6.85 11.86 6.14
C VAL A 366 6.21 11.27 7.41
N MET A 367 6.77 11.55 8.58
CA MET A 367 6.24 11.10 9.87
C MET A 367 4.92 11.78 10.22
N GLU A 368 4.65 12.98 9.72
CA GLU A 368 3.42 13.75 9.97
C GLU A 368 2.43 13.66 8.80
N ASP A 369 2.75 12.85 7.77
CA ASP A 369 2.05 12.77 6.50
C ASP A 369 1.97 14.11 5.75
N GLU A 370 2.88 15.04 6.02
CA GLU A 370 2.94 16.36 5.38
C GLU A 370 3.77 16.34 4.09
N PRO A 371 3.52 17.26 3.14
CA PRO A 371 4.29 17.36 1.91
C PRO A 371 5.77 17.64 2.20
N ALA A 372 6.64 16.71 1.81
CA ALA A 372 8.08 16.84 2.01
C ALA A 372 8.69 17.69 0.88
N PRO A 373 9.39 18.80 1.17
CA PRO A 373 10.13 19.51 0.13
C PRO A 373 11.28 18.63 -0.38
N VAL A 374 11.46 18.61 -1.69
CA VAL A 374 12.48 17.77 -2.36
C VAL A 374 13.25 18.58 -3.39
N PHE A 375 14.47 18.14 -3.71
CA PHE A 375 15.21 18.71 -4.82
C PHE A 375 14.59 18.25 -6.15
N THR A 376 14.30 16.95 -6.29
CA THR A 376 13.61 16.36 -7.45
C THR A 376 12.72 15.18 -7.03
N CYS A 377 11.68 14.91 -7.81
CA CYS A 377 10.84 13.72 -7.72
C CYS A 377 10.10 13.49 -9.04
N TRP A 378 9.54 12.28 -9.23
CA TRP A 378 8.59 11.98 -10.32
C TRP A 378 7.60 10.90 -9.87
N ASN A 379 8.12 9.75 -9.42
CA ASN A 379 7.46 8.72 -8.61
C ASN A 379 6.00 8.42 -8.97
N GLY A 380 5.82 7.84 -10.15
CA GLY A 380 4.56 7.27 -10.62
C GLY A 380 3.53 8.30 -11.10
N ILE A 381 3.36 9.42 -10.40
CA ILE A 381 2.44 10.50 -10.80
C ILE A 381 2.92 11.85 -10.29
N VAL A 382 2.74 12.87 -11.12
CA VAL A 382 3.20 14.23 -10.83
C VAL A 382 2.23 15.28 -11.37
N ALA A 383 2.12 16.40 -10.65
CA ALA A 383 1.47 17.60 -11.15
C ALA A 383 2.47 18.76 -11.19
N PHE A 384 2.49 19.55 -12.27
CA PHE A 384 3.35 20.74 -12.40
C PHE A 384 2.63 21.87 -13.15
N ARG A 385 3.08 23.12 -12.95
CA ARG A 385 2.52 24.28 -13.67
C ARG A 385 2.82 24.18 -15.16
N ALA A 386 1.83 24.51 -16.01
CA ALA A 386 1.97 24.34 -17.45
C ALA A 386 2.89 25.37 -18.14
N ASP A 387 2.99 26.60 -17.61
CA ASP A 387 3.70 27.71 -18.29
C ASP A 387 5.14 27.41 -18.76
N PRO A 388 6.00 26.69 -18.01
CA PRO A 388 7.35 26.34 -18.44
C PRO A 388 7.41 25.55 -19.74
N VAL A 389 6.45 24.65 -20.00
CA VAL A 389 6.44 23.82 -21.22
C VAL A 389 5.79 24.52 -22.41
N LEU A 390 5.17 25.69 -22.19
CA LEU A 390 4.47 26.42 -23.25
C LEU A 390 5.42 27.34 -24.04
N PRO A 391 5.21 27.50 -25.36
CA PRO A 391 5.73 28.61 -26.14
C PRO A 391 5.44 29.96 -25.48
N ILE A 392 6.37 30.92 -25.57
CA ILE A 392 6.29 32.22 -24.89
C ILE A 392 4.95 32.92 -25.11
N HIS A 393 4.41 32.86 -26.34
CA HIS A 393 3.15 33.53 -26.71
C HIS A 393 1.88 32.86 -26.13
N LEU A 394 1.97 31.64 -25.60
CA LEU A 394 0.86 30.91 -24.98
C LEU A 394 0.87 30.96 -23.45
N ARG A 395 1.93 31.53 -22.84
CA ARG A 395 2.09 31.62 -21.39
C ARG A 395 1.13 32.65 -20.80
N LYS A 396 0.64 32.38 -19.58
CA LYS A 396 -0.20 33.33 -18.85
C LYS A 396 0.67 34.42 -18.21
N PRO A 397 0.30 35.71 -18.32
CA PRO A 397 1.04 36.79 -17.69
C PRO A 397 1.17 36.60 -16.16
N GLY A 398 2.35 36.90 -15.61
CA GLY A 398 2.61 36.86 -14.17
C GLY A 398 2.84 35.47 -13.57
N ARG A 399 2.85 34.39 -14.37
CA ARG A 399 3.12 33.03 -13.87
C ARG A 399 4.60 32.68 -13.75
N LEU A 400 5.44 33.28 -14.59
CA LEU A 400 6.90 33.10 -14.56
C LEU A 400 7.58 34.43 -14.25
N SER A 401 8.74 34.36 -13.60
CA SER A 401 9.51 35.54 -13.22
C SER A 401 10.00 36.32 -14.44
N THR A 402 9.87 37.64 -14.37
CA THR A 402 10.45 38.60 -15.35
C THR A 402 11.79 39.15 -14.87
N SER A 403 12.31 38.67 -13.74
CA SER A 403 13.66 38.98 -13.28
C SER A 403 14.62 37.90 -13.77
N PRO A 404 15.87 38.26 -14.14
CA PRO A 404 16.90 37.27 -14.47
C PRO A 404 17.14 36.29 -13.33
N LEU A 405 17.65 35.10 -13.67
CA LEU A 405 17.99 34.08 -12.67
C LEU A 405 19.00 34.65 -11.64
N PRO A 406 18.83 34.33 -10.34
CA PRO A 406 19.70 34.87 -9.29
C PRO A 406 21.15 34.36 -9.39
N ARG A 407 21.37 33.23 -10.07
CA ARG A 407 22.67 32.63 -10.33
C ARG A 407 22.71 32.09 -11.76
N PRO A 408 23.84 32.21 -12.47
CA PRO A 408 23.97 31.58 -13.78
C PRO A 408 23.89 30.06 -13.68
N LEU A 409 23.48 29.40 -14.77
CA LEU A 409 23.54 27.95 -14.89
C LEU A 409 24.97 27.43 -14.72
N SER A 410 25.12 26.20 -14.22
CA SER A 410 26.41 25.51 -14.21
C SER A 410 26.97 25.38 -15.63
N ASN A 411 28.30 25.44 -15.79
CA ASN A 411 28.96 25.23 -17.08
C ASN A 411 28.84 23.79 -17.63
N THR A 412 28.32 22.87 -16.81
CA THR A 412 27.96 21.50 -17.17
C THR A 412 26.52 21.37 -17.67
N HIS A 413 25.67 22.37 -17.45
CA HIS A 413 24.27 22.33 -17.86
C HIS A 413 24.16 22.48 -19.40
N PRO A 414 23.30 21.71 -20.10
CA PRO A 414 23.22 21.74 -21.56
C PRO A 414 22.83 23.10 -22.15
N ALA A 415 21.99 23.85 -21.44
CA ALA A 415 21.61 25.21 -21.84
C ALA A 415 22.67 26.29 -21.54
N TYR A 416 23.81 25.97 -20.92
CA TYR A 416 24.88 26.94 -20.68
C TYR A 416 25.74 27.15 -21.94
N PRO A 417 26.16 28.39 -22.26
CA PRO A 417 25.84 29.64 -21.57
C PRO A 417 24.48 30.24 -22.00
N GLN A 418 23.82 30.95 -21.08
CA GLN A 418 22.64 31.76 -21.39
C GLN A 418 22.96 33.26 -21.28
N PRO A 419 22.24 34.13 -22.04
CA PRO A 419 22.34 35.57 -21.85
C PRO A 419 22.02 35.97 -20.40
N ALA A 420 22.81 36.86 -19.79
CA ALA A 420 22.61 37.29 -18.41
C ALA A 420 21.27 38.03 -18.18
N SER A 421 20.67 38.57 -19.25
CA SER A 421 19.36 39.22 -19.23
C SER A 421 18.19 38.25 -19.46
N LEU A 422 18.45 36.96 -19.71
CA LEU A 422 17.40 35.97 -19.92
C LEU A 422 16.60 35.78 -18.62
N THR A 423 15.27 35.84 -18.75
CA THR A 423 14.33 35.70 -17.63
C THR A 423 13.54 34.40 -17.81
N PRO A 424 13.07 33.75 -16.73
CA PRO A 424 12.18 32.59 -16.82
C PRO A 424 10.99 32.78 -17.78
N ALA A 425 10.40 33.97 -17.81
CA ALA A 425 9.30 34.31 -18.71
C ALA A 425 9.68 34.25 -20.20
N LEU A 426 10.96 34.50 -20.54
CA LEU A 426 11.51 34.48 -21.90
C LEU A 426 12.37 33.24 -22.20
N THR A 427 12.60 32.37 -21.22
CA THR A 427 13.31 31.08 -21.41
C THR A 427 12.56 30.22 -22.43
N PRO A 428 13.25 29.54 -23.37
CA PRO A 428 12.63 28.60 -24.30
C PRO A 428 11.76 27.54 -23.60
N PRO A 429 10.74 26.98 -24.28
CA PRO A 429 9.87 25.97 -23.67
C PRO A 429 10.65 24.78 -23.13
N LEU A 430 10.30 24.37 -21.91
CA LEU A 430 10.84 23.18 -21.28
C LEU A 430 10.32 21.93 -21.98
N ALA A 431 11.19 20.95 -22.18
CA ALA A 431 10.87 19.65 -22.76
C ALA A 431 11.60 18.54 -21.99
N PHE A 432 11.06 17.32 -22.01
CA PHE A 432 11.80 16.15 -21.54
C PHE A 432 13.03 15.94 -22.42
N ARG A 433 14.16 15.62 -21.78
CA ARG A 433 15.43 15.40 -22.47
C ARG A 433 16.26 14.30 -21.82
N PRO A 434 17.08 13.60 -22.61
CA PRO A 434 18.14 12.77 -22.06
C PRO A 434 19.20 13.63 -21.35
N SER A 435 20.06 12.94 -20.64
CA SER A 435 21.21 13.54 -19.96
C SER A 435 22.41 13.59 -20.88
N THR A 436 23.22 14.64 -20.77
CA THR A 436 24.48 14.76 -21.51
C THR A 436 25.64 14.12 -20.74
N ALA A 437 26.77 13.91 -21.42
CA ALA A 437 27.97 13.31 -20.81
C ALA A 437 28.56 14.12 -19.62
N LYS A 438 28.14 15.36 -19.41
CA LYS A 438 28.56 16.22 -18.30
C LYS A 438 27.62 16.17 -17.09
N GLU A 439 26.50 15.45 -17.22
CA GLU A 439 25.49 15.27 -16.18
C GLU A 439 25.63 13.85 -15.64
N CYS A 440 25.57 13.69 -14.32
CA CYS A 440 25.80 12.39 -13.69
C CYS A 440 24.55 11.52 -13.56
N ILE A 441 23.40 12.07 -13.95
CA ILE A 441 22.08 11.52 -13.67
C ILE A 441 21.50 11.12 -14.99
N SER A 442 20.98 9.91 -15.13
CA SER A 442 20.51 9.37 -16.41
C SER A 442 19.01 9.10 -16.33
N SER A 443 18.20 10.16 -16.35
CA SER A 443 16.73 10.04 -16.39
C SER A 443 16.07 11.36 -16.79
N GLU A 444 15.18 11.29 -17.77
CA GLU A 444 14.32 12.40 -18.20
C GLU A 444 13.36 12.85 -17.09
N SER A 445 12.93 11.92 -16.23
CA SER A 445 12.11 12.16 -15.04
C SER A 445 12.85 12.94 -13.96
N PHE A 446 14.18 12.85 -13.91
CA PHE A 446 15.01 13.69 -13.05
C PHE A 446 15.31 15.04 -13.71
N ASN A 447 15.66 15.03 -15.00
CA ASN A 447 16.06 16.23 -15.72
C ASN A 447 14.95 17.27 -15.79
N PHE A 448 13.69 16.85 -15.89
CA PHE A 448 12.55 17.77 -15.93
C PHE A 448 12.42 18.64 -14.67
N PRO A 449 12.26 18.10 -13.44
CA PRO A 449 12.23 18.92 -12.23
C PRO A 449 13.54 19.69 -12.00
N TYR A 450 14.69 19.12 -12.39
CA TYR A 450 15.96 19.81 -12.29
C TYR A 450 15.99 21.07 -13.17
N ASP A 451 15.60 20.96 -14.43
CA ASP A 451 15.54 22.08 -15.37
C ASP A 451 14.48 23.11 -14.96
N LEU A 452 13.35 22.66 -14.40
CA LEU A 452 12.34 23.52 -13.81
C LEU A 452 12.94 24.45 -12.74
N ARG A 453 13.79 23.90 -11.85
CA ARG A 453 14.50 24.69 -10.84
C ARG A 453 15.57 25.58 -11.45
N ARG A 454 16.36 25.05 -12.38
CA ARG A 454 17.57 25.73 -12.88
C ARG A 454 17.26 26.81 -13.90
N GLN A 455 16.31 26.59 -14.79
CA GLN A 455 16.00 27.50 -15.90
C GLN A 455 14.80 28.42 -15.61
N PHE A 456 13.92 28.05 -14.67
CA PHE A 456 12.71 28.81 -14.37
C PHE A 456 12.63 29.32 -12.92
N ASP A 457 13.60 28.99 -12.07
CA ASP A 457 13.62 29.31 -10.63
C ASP A 457 12.37 28.82 -9.86
N MET A 458 11.80 27.72 -10.32
CA MET A 458 10.62 27.10 -9.73
C MET A 458 11.06 26.05 -8.70
N GLN A 459 11.24 26.51 -7.45
CA GLN A 459 11.87 25.74 -6.36
C GLN A 459 10.87 24.98 -5.48
N ARG A 460 9.56 25.25 -5.58
CA ARG A 460 8.52 24.69 -4.70
C ARG A 460 8.10 23.29 -5.17
N ILE A 461 9.05 22.35 -5.07
CA ILE A 461 8.87 20.95 -5.44
C ILE A 461 8.63 20.10 -4.18
N PHE A 462 7.53 19.35 -4.17
CA PHE A 462 7.12 18.53 -3.02
C PHE A 462 6.88 17.07 -3.41
N LEU A 463 7.14 16.16 -2.48
CA LEU A 463 6.68 14.79 -2.51
C LEU A 463 5.58 14.62 -1.46
N ASN A 464 4.39 14.19 -1.86
CA ASN A 464 3.26 14.01 -0.92
C ASN A 464 3.17 12.54 -0.47
N PRO A 465 3.49 12.20 0.80
CA PRO A 465 3.51 10.82 1.28
C PRO A 465 2.11 10.18 1.36
N ARG A 466 1.02 10.96 1.30
CA ARG A 466 -0.36 10.44 1.28
C ARG A 466 -0.79 9.92 -0.10
N VAL A 467 -0.09 10.34 -1.17
CA VAL A 467 -0.41 9.98 -2.56
C VAL A 467 0.31 8.69 -2.95
N ILE A 468 -0.12 7.58 -2.35
CA ILE A 468 0.48 6.27 -2.55
C ILE A 468 0.03 5.66 -3.88
N ASN A 469 0.98 5.21 -4.68
CA ASN A 469 0.76 4.52 -5.95
C ASN A 469 1.76 3.36 -6.15
N ALA A 470 1.43 2.40 -7.01
CA ALA A 470 2.31 1.27 -7.30
C ALA A 470 1.98 0.64 -8.67
N TYR A 471 2.93 -0.07 -9.27
CA TYR A 471 2.72 -0.79 -10.55
C TYR A 471 2.11 -2.19 -10.38
N GLU A 472 2.09 -2.76 -9.17
CA GLU A 472 1.52 -4.08 -8.91
C GLU A 472 0.52 -4.06 -7.76
N TRP A 473 -0.59 -4.79 -7.91
CA TRP A 473 -1.65 -4.89 -6.90
C TRP A 473 -1.13 -5.35 -5.53
N ARG A 474 -0.19 -6.30 -5.50
CA ARG A 474 0.37 -6.82 -4.25
C ARG A 474 1.05 -5.72 -3.43
N TYR A 475 1.78 -4.81 -4.09
CA TYR A 475 2.47 -3.71 -3.42
C TYR A 475 1.50 -2.58 -3.14
N PHE A 476 0.59 -2.28 -4.06
CA PHE A 476 -0.45 -1.28 -3.83
C PHE A 476 -1.25 -1.58 -2.55
N VAL A 477 -1.80 -2.80 -2.43
CA VAL A 477 -2.57 -3.23 -1.26
C VAL A 477 -1.71 -3.22 0.00
N TRP A 478 -0.49 -3.74 -0.08
CA TRP A 478 0.41 -3.78 1.06
C TRP A 478 0.71 -2.39 1.60
N TYR A 479 1.13 -1.45 0.75
CA TYR A 479 1.49 -0.13 1.22
C TYR A 479 0.26 0.71 1.55
N LYS A 480 -0.73 0.80 0.66
CA LYS A 480 -1.92 1.65 0.85
C LYS A 480 -2.79 1.23 2.04
N TYR A 481 -2.88 -0.07 2.34
CA TYR A 481 -3.84 -0.56 3.34
C TYR A 481 -3.18 -1.27 4.54
N ILE A 482 -2.10 -2.02 4.33
CA ILE A 482 -1.48 -2.80 5.42
C ILE A 482 -0.48 -1.93 6.18
N THR A 483 0.51 -1.32 5.50
CA THR A 483 1.52 -0.49 6.17
C THR A 483 0.94 0.82 6.70
N ARG A 484 -0.12 1.31 6.06
CA ARG A 484 -0.89 2.48 6.50
C ARG A 484 -1.95 2.14 7.54
N HIS A 485 -2.13 0.88 7.95
CA HIS A 485 -3.03 0.59 9.07
C HIS A 485 -2.56 1.33 10.33
N TRP A 486 -3.47 1.95 11.08
CA TRP A 486 -3.12 2.82 12.22
C TRP A 486 -2.22 2.14 13.27
N VAL A 487 -2.44 0.85 13.56
CA VAL A 487 -1.56 0.02 14.43
C VAL A 487 -0.14 -0.06 13.87
N VAL A 488 0.00 -0.29 12.56
CA VAL A 488 1.30 -0.44 11.90
C VAL A 488 2.01 0.91 11.83
N VAL A 489 1.30 1.99 11.51
CA VAL A 489 1.85 3.35 11.55
C VAL A 489 2.26 3.74 12.97
N TRP A 490 1.45 3.42 13.98
CA TRP A 490 1.82 3.63 15.39
C TRP A 490 3.11 2.87 15.74
N TRP A 491 3.20 1.59 15.36
CA TRP A 491 4.39 0.78 15.59
C TRP A 491 5.62 1.36 14.87
N MET A 492 5.45 1.74 13.61
CA MET A 492 6.51 2.35 12.82
C MET A 492 7.02 3.63 13.47
N LYS A 493 6.12 4.50 13.98
CA LYS A 493 6.44 5.78 14.63
C LYS A 493 6.99 5.67 16.06
N ASN A 494 6.62 4.63 16.81
CA ASN A 494 6.91 4.56 18.26
C ASN A 494 7.84 3.42 18.65
N VAL A 495 7.98 2.40 17.80
CA VAL A 495 8.77 1.19 18.11
C VAL A 495 9.92 1.01 17.11
N GLU A 496 9.71 1.29 15.83
CA GLU A 496 10.77 1.12 14.81
C GLU A 496 11.67 2.34 14.64
N VAL A 497 11.17 3.55 14.92
CA VAL A 497 11.97 4.78 14.89
C VAL A 497 13.14 4.62 15.86
N GLY A 498 14.36 4.61 15.33
CA GLY A 498 15.59 4.42 16.09
C GLY A 498 16.39 3.17 15.71
N ASN A 499 15.81 2.24 14.95
CA ASN A 499 16.52 1.05 14.45
C ASN A 499 17.51 1.36 13.30
N GLY A 500 17.58 2.62 12.86
CA GLY A 500 18.56 3.13 11.91
C GLY A 500 18.47 2.61 10.47
N MET A 501 17.50 1.74 10.17
CA MET A 501 17.35 1.14 8.84
C MET A 501 17.11 2.19 7.74
N GLN A 502 16.44 3.30 8.07
CA GLN A 502 16.24 4.42 7.15
C GLN A 502 17.54 5.15 6.76
N PHE A 503 18.65 4.94 7.48
CA PHE A 503 19.94 5.50 7.10
C PHE A 503 20.64 4.69 6.00
N ALA A 504 20.09 3.53 5.62
CA ALA A 504 20.54 2.80 4.46
C ALA A 504 20.11 3.55 3.19
N LYS A 505 21.01 4.39 2.66
CA LYS A 505 20.86 5.01 1.34
C LYS A 505 20.78 3.93 0.28
N MET A 506 19.83 4.07 -0.65
CA MET A 506 19.82 3.23 -1.83
C MET A 506 20.83 3.80 -2.83
N VAL A 507 21.99 3.15 -2.93
CA VAL A 507 23.04 3.55 -3.87
C VAL A 507 23.24 2.44 -4.89
N ILE A 508 23.13 2.79 -6.15
CA ILE A 508 23.45 1.90 -7.25
C ILE A 508 24.91 2.17 -7.64
N GLY A 509 25.76 1.17 -7.45
CA GLY A 509 27.22 1.27 -7.54
C GLY A 509 27.93 1.30 -6.18
N ASP A 510 29.21 1.67 -6.17
CA ASP A 510 30.00 1.76 -4.94
C ASP A 510 29.61 3.00 -4.11
N ALA A 511 28.95 2.80 -2.97
CA ALA A 511 28.52 3.87 -2.07
C ALA A 511 29.63 4.85 -1.66
N LYS A 512 30.90 4.44 -1.64
CA LYS A 512 32.03 5.33 -1.33
C LYS A 512 32.37 6.31 -2.45
N ARG A 513 31.85 6.08 -3.65
CA ARG A 513 32.08 6.89 -4.86
C ARG A 513 30.92 7.84 -5.18
N VAL A 514 29.91 7.94 -4.30
CA VAL A 514 28.87 8.96 -4.42
C VAL A 514 29.53 10.34 -4.42
N TRP A 515 29.12 11.19 -5.37
CA TRP A 515 29.64 12.54 -5.54
C TRP A 515 28.48 13.50 -5.84
N THR A 516 28.72 14.80 -5.84
CA THR A 516 27.66 15.81 -6.05
C THR A 516 27.87 16.58 -7.34
N TRP A 517 26.84 16.65 -8.18
CA TRP A 517 26.78 17.41 -9.41
C TRP A 517 25.69 18.48 -9.31
N ASP A 518 26.08 19.74 -9.44
CA ASP A 518 25.21 20.92 -9.32
C ASP A 518 24.13 20.78 -8.23
N GLY A 519 24.57 20.47 -7.02
CA GLY A 519 23.73 20.34 -5.83
C GLY A 519 23.05 18.98 -5.62
N GLY A 520 23.02 18.09 -6.61
CA GLY A 520 22.43 16.75 -6.50
C GLY A 520 23.48 15.63 -6.34
N GLU A 521 23.26 14.69 -5.41
CA GLU A 521 24.08 13.48 -5.28
C GLU A 521 23.87 12.54 -6.48
N CYS A 522 24.97 12.02 -6.98
CA CYS A 522 25.06 11.13 -8.11
C CYS A 522 25.23 9.70 -7.62
N HIS A 523 24.51 8.78 -8.26
CA HIS A 523 24.81 7.37 -8.11
C HIS A 523 26.07 7.04 -8.93
N PRO A 524 27.05 6.30 -8.38
CA PRO A 524 28.27 5.92 -9.08
C PRO A 524 28.07 4.66 -9.92
N TRP A 525 27.19 4.77 -10.92
CA TRP A 525 27.05 3.73 -11.96
C TRP A 525 28.37 3.67 -12.75
N ILE A 526 28.95 2.47 -12.87
CA ILE A 526 30.18 2.23 -13.62
C ILE A 526 29.91 2.35 -15.12
#